data_AF-A0A0C2YWX0-F1
#
_entry.id   AF-A0A0C2YWX0-F1
#
_cell.length_a   1.000
_cell.length_b   1.000
_cell.length_c   1.000
_cell.angle_alpha   90.00
_cell.angle_beta   90.00
_cell.angle_gamma   90.00
#
_symmetry.space_group_name_H-M   'P 1'
#
loop_
_entity.id
_entity.type
_entity.pdbx_description
1 polymer ?
#
loop_
_entity_poly.entity_id
_entity_poly.type
_entity_poly.pdbx_seq_one_letter_code
_entity_poly.pdbx_strand_id
1 'polypeptide(L)' 'MWSMDFMADRLEDGRAFRLLNVLDDFNREGLGIEVDFSLPAERVVRMLNRIIEWRGRPNMAIGGITPAQKLKLAA' A
#
# COMPACT_ATOMS: atom_id res chain seq x y z
N MET A 1 -5.39 -12.75 -3.19
CA MET A 1 -5.59 -11.98 -1.95
C MET A 1 -4.40 -11.05 -1.86
N TRP A 2 -4.60 -9.79 -1.49
CA TRP A 2 -3.46 -8.89 -1.31
C TRP A 2 -3.12 -8.76 0.17
N SER A 3 -1.82 -8.82 0.46
CA SER A 3 -1.22 -8.52 1.75
C SER A 3 -0.48 -7.19 1.67
N MET A 4 -0.54 -6.44 2.76
CA MET A 4 0.09 -5.13 2.87
C MET A 4 0.75 -4.98 4.24
N ASP A 5 1.95 -4.43 4.26
CA ASP A 5 2.69 -4.16 5.49
C ASP A 5 3.38 -2.79 5.43
N PHE A 6 3.52 -2.19 6.61
CA PHE A 6 4.32 -1.00 6.81
C PHE A 6 5.61 -1.38 7.53
N MET A 7 6.74 -1.03 6.92
CA MET A 7 8.05 -1.13 7.54
C MET A 7 8.64 0.27 7.73
N ALA A 8 9.59 0.39 8.66
CA ALA A 8 10.35 1.62 8.85
C ALA A 8 11.81 1.26 9.12
N ASP A 9 12.70 2.09 8.60
CA ASP A 9 14.15 1.97 8.80
C ASP A 9 14.80 3.36 8.84
N ARG A 10 16.11 3.43 9.02
CA ARG A 10 16.87 4.69 9.14
C ARG A 10 18.02 4.75 8.16
N LEU A 11 18.23 5.94 7.61
CA LEU A 11 19.43 6.26 6.86
C LEU A 11 20.63 6.40 7.81
N GLU A 12 21.84 6.43 7.25
CA GLU A 12 23.09 6.63 8.01
C GLU A 12 23.06 7.93 8.83
N ASP A 13 22.38 8.96 8.34
CA ASP A 13 22.19 10.24 9.05
C ASP A 13 21.10 10.22 10.14
N GLY A 14 20.48 9.06 10.38
CA GLY A 14 19.47 8.85 11.41
C GLY A 14 18.03 9.23 11.03
N ARG A 15 17.80 9.82 9.84
CA ARG A 15 16.44 10.10 9.36
C ARG A 15 15.69 8.80 9.11
N ALA A 16 14.51 8.68 9.70
CA ALA A 16 13.64 7.52 9.53
C ALA A 16 12.83 7.62 8.24
N PHE A 17 12.80 6.56 7.46
CA PHE A 17 11.93 6.41 6.31
C PHE A 17 10.98 5.23 6.51
N ARG A 18 9.88 5.22 5.75
CA ARG A 18 8.85 4.21 5.82
C ARG A 18 8.64 3.59 4.44
N LEU A 19 8.27 2.32 4.45
CA LEU A 19 7.91 1.57 3.26
C LEU A 19 6.48 1.05 3.43
N LEU A 20 5.68 1.13 2.38
CA LEU A 20 4.47 0.36 2.22
C LEU A 20 4.76 -0.72 1.18
N ASN A 21 4.69 -1.98 1.58
CA ASN A 21 4.80 -3.11 0.66
C ASN A 21 3.41 -3.64 0.35
N VAL A 22 3.17 -4.01 -0.91
CA VAL A 22 1.92 -4.60 -1.39
C VAL A 22 2.27 -5.86 -2.17
N LEU A 23 1.70 -6.99 -1.74
CA LEU A 23 2.00 -8.33 -2.26
C LEU A 23 0.69 -9.00 -2.71
N ASP A 24 0.76 -9.79 -3.79
CA ASP A 24 -0.28 -10.75 -4.15
C ASP A 24 0.10 -12.12 -3.61
N ASP A 25 -0.61 -12.59 -2.59
CA ASP A 25 -0.32 -13.87 -1.94
C ASP A 25 -0.61 -15.07 -2.85
N PHE A 26 -1.50 -14.91 -3.84
CA PHE A 26 -1.87 -15.99 -4.75
C PHE A 26 -0.77 -16.24 -5.78
N ASN A 27 -0.29 -15.16 -6.41
CA ASN A 27 0.76 -15.20 -7.43
C ASN A 27 2.17 -15.14 -6.84
N ARG A 28 2.29 -14.88 -5.53
CA ARG A 28 3.56 -14.61 -4.82
C ARG A 28 4.36 -13.49 -5.48
N GLU A 29 3.67 -12.41 -5.85
CA GLU A 29 4.24 -11.29 -6.58
C GLU A 29 4.25 -10.01 -5.74
N GLY A 30 5.34 -9.24 -5.82
CA GLY A 30 5.40 -7.87 -5.34
C GLY A 30 4.68 -6.92 -6.30
N LEU A 31 3.55 -6.37 -5.85
CA LEU A 31 2.73 -5.46 -6.65
C LEU A 31 3.27 -4.03 -6.63
N GLY A 32 3.91 -3.64 -5.53
CA GLY A 32 4.62 -2.37 -5.43
C GLY A 32 5.16 -2.11 -4.04
N ILE A 33 6.16 -1.23 -3.99
CA ILE A 33 6.77 -0.74 -2.76
C ILE A 33 6.81 0.78 -2.86
N GLU A 34 6.15 1.48 -1.94
CA GLU A 34 6.21 2.94 -1.83
C GLU A 34 7.13 3.31 -0.67
N VAL A 35 8.12 4.16 -0.92
CA VAL A 35 9.12 4.57 0.08
C VAL A 35 9.14 6.07 0.23
N ASP A 36 8.99 6.56 1.46
CA ASP A 36 9.13 8.00 1.76
C ASP A 36 9.39 8.23 3.25
N PHE A 37 9.86 9.43 3.63
CA PHE A 37 9.95 9.88 5.02
C PHE A 37 8.57 10.00 5.70
N SER A 38 7.50 10.17 4.91
CA SER A 38 6.12 10.09 5.41
C SER A 38 5.16 9.44 4.39
N LEU A 39 4.27 8.59 4.90
CA LEU A 39 3.26 7.90 4.12
C LEU A 39 1.86 8.31 4.60
N PRO A 40 1.38 9.52 4.26
CA PRO A 40 0.00 9.91 4.57
C PRO A 40 -0.99 9.01 3.81
N ALA A 41 -2.20 8.87 4.35
CA ALA A 41 -3.23 8.01 3.76
C ALA A 41 -3.51 8.33 2.29
N GLU A 42 -3.45 9.60 1.90
CA GLU A 42 -3.62 10.02 0.51
C GLU A 42 -2.56 9.41 -0.42
N ARG A 43 -1.29 9.35 0.02
CA ARG A 43 -0.21 8.72 -0.75
C ARG A 43 -0.42 7.21 -0.89
N VAL A 44 -0.83 6.56 0.20
CA VAL A 44 -1.20 5.13 0.19
C VAL A 44 -2.32 4.86 -0.81
N VAL A 45 -3.39 5.66 -0.78
CA VAL A 45 -4.52 5.52 -1.71
C VAL A 45 -4.10 5.74 -3.17
N ARG A 46 -3.27 6.76 -3.46
CA ARG A 46 -2.76 6.99 -4.82
C ARG A 46 -1.95 5.81 -5.34
N MET A 47 -1.06 5.24 -4.52
CA MET A 47 -0.25 4.09 -4.92
C MET A 47 -1.11 2.86 -5.21
N LEU A 48 -2.09 2.57 -4.35
CA LEU A 48 -2.99 1.43 -4.55
C LEU A 48 -3.89 1.60 -5.77
N ASN A 49 -4.37 2.81 -6.04
CA ASN A 49 -5.14 3.09 -7.26
C ASN A 49 -4.31 2.82 -8.51
N ARG A 50 -3.02 3.20 -8.52
CA ARG A 50 -2.12 2.88 -9.63
C ARG A 50 -1.97 1.37 -9.82
N ILE A 51 -1.76 0.60 -8.75
CA ILE A 51 -1.67 -0.88 -8.89
C ILE A 51 -2.97 -1.44 -9.50
N ILE A 52 -4.12 -0.96 -9.02
CA ILE A 52 -5.43 -1.39 -9.52
C ILE A 52 -5.64 -1.01 -10.99
N GLU A 53 -5.23 0.18 -11.40
CA GLU A 53 -5.32 0.62 -12.80
C GLU A 53 -4.50 -0.30 -13.73
N TRP A 54 -3.34 -0.75 -13.27
CA TRP A 54 -2.44 -1.58 -14.08
C TRP A 54 -2.79 -3.07 -14.08
N ARG A 55 -3.28 -3.61 -12.96
CA ARG A 55 -3.44 -5.06 -12.74
C ARG A 55 -4.89 -5.51 -12.47
N GLY A 56 -5.81 -4.56 -12.34
CA GLY A 56 -7.16 -4.82 -11.86
C GLY A 56 -7.23 -4.92 -10.34
N ARG A 57 -8.46 -4.93 -9.82
CA ARG A 57 -8.72 -5.07 -8.37
C ARG A 57 -8.57 -6.52 -7.92
N PRO A 58 -8.04 -6.78 -6.73
CA PRO A 58 -8.10 -8.11 -6.15
C PRO A 58 -9.56 -8.46 -5.84
N ASN A 59 -9.91 -9.73 -6.01
CA ASN A 59 -11.19 -10.27 -5.55
C ASN A 59 -11.34 -10.19 -4.02
N MET A 60 -10.23 -10.08 -3.28
CA MET A 60 -10.22 -9.99 -1.82
C MET A 60 -9.01 -9.17 -1.34
N ALA A 61 -9.30 -8.08 -0.62
CA ALA A 61 -8.38 -7.31 0.22
C ALA A 61 -8.92 -7.33 1.66
N ILE A 62 -8.07 -7.15 2.68
CA ILE A 62 -8.54 -7.13 4.08
C ILE A 62 -9.64 -6.05 4.25
N GLY A 63 -10.85 -6.51 4.58
CA GLY A 63 -12.05 -5.67 4.74
C GLY A 63 -12.97 -5.56 3.51
N GLY A 64 -12.70 -6.24 2.39
CA GLY A 64 -13.60 -6.32 1.22
C GLY A 64 -13.80 -5.02 0.44
N ILE A 65 -13.12 -3.94 0.83
CA ILE A 65 -13.23 -2.60 0.24
C ILE A 65 -11.84 -2.08 -0.13
N THR A 66 -11.75 -1.24 -1.16
CA THR A 66 -10.49 -0.55 -1.49
C THR A 66 -10.14 0.46 -0.41
N PRO A 67 -8.86 0.80 -0.22
CA PRO A 67 -8.49 1.89 0.67
C PRO A 67 -9.11 3.24 0.29
N ALA A 68 -9.37 3.53 -0.99
CA ALA A 68 -10.18 4.68 -1.42
C ALA A 68 -11.63 4.63 -0.88
N GLN A 69 -12.27 3.46 -0.90
CA GLN A 69 -13.62 3.26 -0.33
C GLN A 69 -13.59 3.35 1.20
N LYS A 70 -12.54 2.83 1.86
CA LYS A 70 -12.36 2.93 3.31
C LYS A 70 -12.15 4.38 3.75
N LEU A 71 -11.41 5.17 2.97
CA LEU A 71 -11.19 6.60 3.23
C LEU A 71 -12.48 7.42 3.04
N LYS A 72 -13.29 7.11 2.01
CA LYS A 72 -14.62 7.71 1.83
C LYS A 72 -15.61 7.39 2.95
N LEU A 73 -15.45 6.25 3.64
CA LEU A 73 -16.29 5.83 4.77
C LEU A 73 -15.82 6.42 6.11
N ALA A 74 -14.61 6.95 6.18
CA ALA A 74 -14.01 7.51 7.40
C ALA A 74 -14.09 9.05 7.48
N ALA A 75 -14.67 9.70 6.45
CA ALA A 75 -14.97 11.12 6.37
C ALA A 75 -16.49 11.33 6.49
#